data_AF-A0A963WXP7-F1
#
_entry.id   AF-A0A963WXP7-F1
#
_cell.length_a   1.000
_cell.length_b   1.000
_cell.length_c   1.000
_cell.angle_alpha   90.00
_cell.angle_beta   90.00
_cell.angle_gamma   90.00
#
_symmetry.space_group_name_H-M   'P 1'
#
loop_
_entity.id
_entity.type
_entity.pdbx_description
1 polymer ?
#
loop_
_entity_poly.entity_id
_entity_poly.type
_entity_poly.pdbx_seq_one_letter_code
_entity_poly.pdbx_strand_id
1 'polypeptide(L)' 'MKFEEALSALEDIVRSLESGEVSLEQSIEIYTRGTQLKAHCEEKLKDATARIEKITKSSDGTLTSTPLDDGS' A
#
# COMPACT_ATOMS: atom_id res chain seq x y z
N MET A 1 2.01 10.26 3.26
CA MET A 1 3.17 9.52 3.78
C MET A 1 3.65 8.54 2.72
N LYS A 2 4.95 8.47 2.47
CA LYS A 2 5.55 7.47 1.57
C LYS A 2 5.48 6.07 2.19
N PHE A 3 5.72 5.04 1.38
CA PHE A 3 5.69 3.66 1.85
C PHE A 3 6.77 3.40 2.91
N GLU A 4 7.99 3.86 2.65
CA GLU A 4 9.15 3.66 3.51
C GLU A 4 8.97 4.34 4.88
N GLU A 5 8.38 5.53 4.88
CA GLU A 5 8.04 6.25 6.11
C GLU A 5 6.98 5.51 6.93
N ALA A 6 5.94 4.96 6.28
CA ALA A 6 4.90 4.20 6.94
C ALA A 6 5.41 2.86 7.49
N LEU A 7 6.29 2.21 6.74
CA LEU A 7 6.94 0.96 7.16
C LEU A 7 7.85 1.20 8.37
N SER A 8 8.69 2.23 8.35
CA SER A 8 9.54 2.58 9.49
C SER A 8 8.71 2.87 10.74
N ALA A 9 7.62 3.63 10.61
CA ALA A 9 6.74 3.92 11.74
C ALA A 9 6.03 2.66 12.28
N LEU A 10 5.72 1.69 11.41
CA LEU A 10 5.14 0.42 11.82
C LEU A 10 6.16 -0.45 12.57
N GLU A 11 7.42 -0.48 12.12
CA GLU A 11 8.51 -1.18 12.81
C GLU A 11 8.75 -0.62 14.22
N ASP A 12 8.72 0.70 14.38
CA ASP A 12 8.88 1.35 15.69
C ASP A 12 7.73 0.99 16.65
N ILE A 13 6.51 0.90 16.13
CA ILE A 13 5.34 0.45 16.90
C ILE A 13 5.52 -1.00 17.35
N VAL A 14 5.96 -1.89 16.46
CA VAL A 14 6.21 -3.30 16.80
C VAL A 14 7.27 -3.40 17.89
N ARG A 15 8.41 -2.69 17.74
CA ARG A 15 9.45 -2.66 18.78
C ARG A 15 8.92 -2.17 20.13
N SER A 16 8.06 -1.16 20.12
CA SER A 16 7.46 -0.61 21.35
C SER A 16 6.50 -1.59 22.02
N LEU A 17 5.75 -2.38 21.24
CA LEU A 17 4.90 -3.44 21.76
C LEU A 17 5.72 -4.62 22.31
N GLU A 18 6.82 -4.97 21.65
CA GLU A 18 7.70 -6.06 22.04
C GLU A 18 8.53 -5.74 23.30
N SER A 19 8.84 -4.47 23.56
CA SER A 19 9.57 -4.08 24.76
C SER A 19 8.75 -4.27 26.04
N GLY A 20 7.41 -4.28 25.94
CA GLY A 20 6.50 -4.44 27.08
C GLY A 20 6.50 -3.24 28.04
N GLU A 21 7.14 -2.13 27.68
CA GLU A 21 7.24 -0.91 28.51
C GLU A 21 6.05 0.05 28.34
N VAL A 22 5.10 -0.30 27.46
CA VAL A 22 3.92 0.49 27.15
C VAL A 22 2.74 0.15 28.07
N SER A 23 2.08 1.19 28.58
CA SER A 23 0.87 0.99 29.38
C SER A 23 -0.27 0.40 28.54
N LEU A 24 -1.34 -0.08 29.20
CA LEU A 24 -2.52 -0.60 28.49
C LEU A 24 -3.17 0.46 27.58
N GLU A 25 -3.37 1.68 28.08
CA GLU A 25 -3.91 2.79 27.29
C GLU A 25 -3.03 3.06 26.06
N GLN A 26 -1.72 3.14 26.26
CA GLN A 26 -0.78 3.35 25.17
C GLN A 26 -0.87 2.19 24.16
N SER A 27 -0.88 0.94 24.64
CA SER A 27 -0.97 -0.26 23.81
C SER A 27 -2.17 -0.21 22.85
N ILE A 28 -3.31 0.31 23.30
CA ILE A 28 -4.50 0.50 22.45
C ILE A 28 -4.26 1.56 21.36
N GLU A 29 -3.64 2.69 21.72
CA GLU A 29 -3.31 3.75 20.76
C GLU A 29 -2.30 3.31 19.70
N ILE A 30 -1.18 2.72 20.11
CA ILE A 30 -0.14 2.25 19.18
C ILE A 30 -0.63 1.06 18.34
N TYR A 31 -1.48 0.18 18.88
CA TYR A 31 -2.13 -0.85 18.07
C TYR A 31 -3.02 -0.23 16.99
N THR A 32 -3.88 0.72 17.37
CA THR A 32 -4.76 1.42 16.42
C THR A 32 -3.96 2.08 15.31
N ARG A 33 -2.90 2.83 15.66
CA ARG A 33 -1.99 3.44 14.70
C ARG A 33 -1.29 2.40 13.81
N GLY A 34 -0.84 1.28 14.40
CA GLY A 34 -0.22 0.18 13.67
C GLY A 34 -1.14 -0.42 12.61
N THR A 35 -2.43 -0.63 12.94
CA THR A 35 -3.41 -1.14 11.96
C THR A 35 -3.64 -0.18 10.79
N GLN A 36 -3.65 1.13 11.05
CA GLN A 36 -3.78 2.16 10.00
C GLN A 36 -2.55 2.20 9.10
N LEU A 37 -1.35 2.15 9.68
CA LEU A 37 -0.09 2.10 8.92
C LEU A 37 0.01 0.83 8.07
N LYS A 38 -0.39 -0.33 8.62
CA LYS A 38 -0.48 -1.59 7.88
C LYS A 38 -1.41 -1.45 6.67
N ALA A 39 -2.62 -0.93 6.86
CA ALA A 39 -3.59 -0.75 5.77
C ALA A 39 -3.04 0.17 4.68
N HIS A 40 -2.37 1.27 5.06
CA HIS A 40 -1.73 2.19 4.12
C HIS A 40 -0.60 1.51 3.32
N CYS A 41 0.24 0.70 3.96
CA CYS A 41 1.28 -0.07 3.28
C CYS A 41 0.68 -1.06 2.28
N GLU A 42 -0.37 -1.79 2.66
CA GLU A 42 -1.08 -2.73 1.78
C GLU A 42 -1.69 -2.02 0.56
N GLU A 43 -2.30 -0.86 0.75
CA GLU A 43 -2.84 -0.04 -0.35
C GLU A 43 -1.73 0.39 -1.32
N LYS A 44 -0.59 0.87 -0.81
CA LYS A 44 0.54 1.28 -1.65
C LYS A 44 1.11 0.13 -2.47
N LEU A 45 1.23 -1.05 -1.87
CA LEU A 45 1.71 -2.25 -2.58
C LEU A 45 0.70 -2.70 -3.65
N LYS A 46 -0.59 -2.63 -3.35
CA LYS A 46 -1.66 -2.93 -4.30
C LYS A 46 -1.62 -1.99 -5.51
N ASP A 47 -1.49 -0.69 -5.27
CA ASP A 47 -1.38 0.32 -6.33
C ASP A 47 -0.15 0.10 -7.21
N ALA A 48 1.00 -0.18 -6.59
CA ALA A 48 2.24 -0.46 -7.31
C ALA A 48 2.11 -1.71 -8.19
N THR A 49 1.51 -2.78 -7.65
CA THR A 49 1.27 -4.04 -8.38
C THR A 49 0.32 -3.81 -9.56
N ALA A 50 -0.80 -3.12 -9.35
CA ALA A 50 -1.77 -2.80 -10.41
C ALA A 50 -1.14 -1.99 -11.55
N ARG A 51 -0.23 -1.07 -11.21
CA ARG A 51 0.51 -0.30 -12.21
C ARG A 51 1.46 -1.17 -13.03
N ILE A 52 2.19 -2.08 -12.39
CA ILE A 52 3.08 -3.04 -13.07
C ILE A 52 2.25 -3.93 -14.01
N GLU A 53 1.15 -4.50 -13.55
CA GLU A 53 0.27 -5.33 -14.38
C GLU A 53 -0.23 -4.60 -15.62
N LYS A 54 -0.63 -3.32 -15.48
CA LYS A 54 -1.09 -2.51 -16.61
C LYS A 54 0.02 -2.30 -17.64
N ILE A 55 1.25 -2.04 -17.19
CA ILE A 55 2.42 -1.89 -18.07
C ILE A 55 2.72 -3.21 -18.78
N THR A 56 2.77 -4.33 -18.05
CA THR A 56 3.03 -5.66 -18.63
C THR A 56 1.97 -6.06 -19.65
N LYS A 57 0.68 -5.88 -19.35
CA LYS A 57 -0.43 -6.14 -20.30
C LYS A 57 -0.35 -5.27 -21.56
N SER A 58 0.15 -4.03 -21.42
CA SER A 58 0.36 -3.13 -22.58
C SER A 58 1.56 -3.55 -23.42
N SER A 59 2.60 -4.10 -22.81
CA SER A 59 3.81 -4.58 -23.49
C SER A 59 3.62 -5.95 -24.17
N ASP A 60 2.67 -6.76 -23.72
CA ASP A 60 2.34 -8.09 -24.30
C ASP A 60 1.46 -8.02 -25.57
N GLY A 61 1.27 -6.82 -26.15
CA GLY A 61 0.88 -6.69 -27.56
C GLY A 61 -0.61 -6.55 -27.88
N THR A 62 -1.49 -6.27 -26.92
CA THR A 62 -2.87 -5.84 -27.24
C THR A 62 -3.04 -4.33 -27.08
N LEU A 63 -2.58 -3.59 -28.09
CA LEU A 63 -3.17 -2.31 -28.42
C LEU A 63 -4.57 -2.60 -28.96
N THR A 64 -5.60 -2.51 -28.11
CA THR A 64 -6.97 -2.38 -28.59
C THR A 64 -7.09 -1.01 -29.26
N SER A 65 -6.72 -0.96 -30.54
CA SER A 65 -7.22 0.06 -31.44
C SER A 65 -8.74 -0.16 -31.50
N THR A 66 -9.51 0.66 -30.81
CA THR A 66 -10.90 0.83 -31.22
C THR A 66 -10.87 1.33 -32.67
N PRO A 67 -11.59 0.71 -33.60
CA PRO A 67 -11.79 1.31 -34.91
C PRO A 67 -12.47 2.66 -34.67
N LEU A 68 -11.82 3.74 -35.12
CA LEU A 68 -12.51 5.00 -35.28
C LEU A 68 -13.58 4.75 -36.34
N ASP A 69 -14.83 4.74 -35.89
CA ASP A 69 -16.02 4.79 -36.73
C ASP A 69 -15.98 6.11 -37.50
N ASP A 70 -15.37 6.09 -38.69
CA ASP A 70 -15.54 7.15 -39.68
C ASP A 70 -16.82 6.80 -40.45
N GLY A 71 -17.91 7.38 -39.96
CA GLY A 71 -19.23 7.24 -40.56
C GLY A 71 -19.21 7.61 -42.05
N SER A 72 -19.81 6.72 -42.85
CA SER A 72 -20.40 7.03 -44.15
C SER A 72 -21.87 6.73 -44.12
#